data_AF-A0ABD5TSG6-F1
#
_entry.id   AF-A0ABD5TSG6-F1
#
_cell.length_a   1.000
_cell.length_b   1.000
_cell.length_c   1.000
_cell.angle_alpha   90.00
_cell.angle_beta   90.00
_cell.angle_gamma   90.00
#
_symmetry.space_group_name_H-M   'P 1'
#
loop_
_entity.id
_entity.type
_entity.pdbx_description
1 polymer ?
#
loop_
_entity_poly.entity_id
_entity_poly.type
_entity_poly.pdbx_seq_one_letter_code
_entity_poly.pdbx_strand_id
1 'polypeptide(L)'
;MSNKHPEVVEEPETPELYDVLRAAQDAGLVGEEETALTVFTAMIRGGLVIMLGPSRVGKTFTVKCMSEPIPDSDIYEMSTTLSPTALYYAADEINQCRVHVYQDLASLPEHVEAVLKATAEGLPASREITDVTSGETIRMTINPPDCIIVGIASDNENVDINDFPELRNRGLIVSNDASQEQTERILDRQADDMSGLYECNLTDEQLEQIQNYIATIPVSRYARDESIGAIMNIPGGRPLREQNPVPTHFTEARDDYKRLNKFIESVALFHYQDRMEILFDSQPTLLVTPADVWYGMKIFGEQMIMSALNLREIDLIILELLREEKTAMTVSKIQSAVRQSGGGYNITDRDVHSSLKSMKTKAYVDVNQADNPQTWYATAFAQVVDHPTALDYAKLVERTEEVAREVLEPEIAEEYIERFCRGEGLIVTDPITGEQINITEDTSFQEALDEAEEEIEEVLSKPLWGTESESEPETESDEVAEAGDDFATVEGSKAGQGTLM
;
A
#
# COMPACT_ATOMS: atom_id res chain seq x y z
N MET A 1 -6.35 18.31 -57.08
CA MET A 1 -7.09 17.41 -56.18
C MET A 1 -6.06 16.48 -55.56
N SER A 2 -5.56 16.85 -54.38
CA SER A 2 -4.58 16.08 -53.64
C SER A 2 -5.38 15.13 -52.74
N ASN A 3 -5.29 13.83 -53.01
CA ASN A 3 -5.80 12.80 -52.13
C ASN A 3 -4.94 12.82 -50.86
N LYS A 4 -5.46 13.43 -49.80
CA LYS A 4 -5.00 13.11 -48.44
C LYS A 4 -5.60 11.74 -48.10
N HIS A 5 -4.73 10.74 -48.01
CA HIS A 5 -5.05 9.53 -47.27
C HIS A 5 -5.43 9.95 -45.84
N PRO A 6 -6.49 9.38 -45.24
CA PRO A 6 -6.68 9.53 -43.81
C PRO A 6 -5.47 8.94 -43.11
N GLU A 7 -4.79 9.74 -42.29
CA GLU A 7 -3.85 9.22 -41.30
C GLU A 7 -4.62 8.20 -40.46
N VAL A 8 -4.17 6.96 -40.53
CA VAL A 8 -4.54 5.94 -39.55
C VAL A 8 -3.94 6.45 -38.25
N VAL A 9 -4.79 6.97 -37.37
CA VAL A 9 -4.39 7.20 -35.98
C VAL A 9 -4.18 5.80 -35.42
N GLU A 10 -2.91 5.41 -35.27
CA GLU A 10 -2.57 4.20 -34.51
C GLU A 10 -3.17 4.38 -33.12
N GLU A 11 -4.02 3.44 -32.69
CA GLU A 11 -4.53 3.43 -31.33
C GLU A 11 -3.30 3.36 -30.40
N PRO A 12 -3.21 4.24 -29.38
CA PRO A 12 -2.08 4.22 -28.47
C PRO A 12 -2.03 2.85 -27.81
N GLU A 13 -0.87 2.20 -27.88
CA GLU A 13 -0.60 0.93 -27.20
C GLU A 13 -0.93 1.07 -25.71
N THR A 14 -1.61 0.07 -25.13
CA THR A 14 -1.96 0.12 -23.70
C THR A 14 -0.67 0.08 -22.89
N PRO A 15 -0.38 1.11 -22.05
CA PRO A 15 0.81 1.12 -21.23
C PRO A 15 0.73 0.01 -20.17
N GLU A 16 1.87 -0.55 -19.80
CA GLU A 16 1.95 -1.55 -18.75
C GLU A 16 1.92 -0.89 -17.37
N LEU A 17 1.46 -1.60 -16.35
CA LEU A 17 1.57 -1.12 -14.95
C LEU A 17 3.04 -0.90 -14.54
N TYR A 18 3.96 -1.61 -15.17
CA TYR A 18 5.40 -1.39 -15.03
C TYR A 18 5.83 0.00 -15.54
N ASP A 19 5.29 0.48 -16.67
CA ASP A 19 5.60 1.82 -17.19
C ASP A 19 5.09 2.90 -16.24
N VAL A 20 3.92 2.68 -15.64
CA VAL A 20 3.36 3.56 -14.60
C VAL A 20 4.30 3.63 -13.38
N LEU A 21 4.86 2.51 -12.94
CA LEU A 21 5.83 2.47 -11.86
C LEU A 21 7.12 3.21 -12.23
N ARG A 22 7.60 3.06 -13.48
CA ARG A 22 8.79 3.77 -13.98
C ARG A 22 8.59 5.28 -14.02
N ALA A 23 7.40 5.75 -14.39
CA ALA A 23 7.05 7.18 -14.29
C ALA A 23 7.17 7.71 -12.86
N ALA A 24 6.71 6.93 -11.86
CA ALA A 24 6.83 7.32 -10.46
C ALA A 24 8.28 7.31 -9.95
N GLN A 25 9.09 6.34 -10.41
CA GLN A 25 10.52 6.27 -10.08
C GLN A 25 11.31 7.45 -10.68
N ASP A 26 10.97 7.87 -11.89
CA ASP A 26 11.52 9.07 -12.51
C ASP A 26 11.10 10.35 -11.75
N ALA A 27 9.92 10.35 -11.14
CA ALA A 27 9.50 11.39 -10.19
C ALA A 27 10.17 11.31 -8.81
N GLY A 28 11.03 10.31 -8.57
CA GLY A 28 11.85 10.16 -7.37
C GLY A 28 11.41 9.08 -6.39
N LEU A 29 10.40 8.26 -6.73
CA LEU A 29 10.04 7.09 -5.94
C LEU A 29 11.19 6.07 -5.91
N VAL A 30 11.48 5.52 -4.75
CA VAL A 30 12.45 4.44 -4.56
C VAL A 30 11.88 3.49 -3.53
N GLY A 31 11.88 2.18 -3.81
CA GLY A 31 11.22 1.23 -2.94
C GLY A 31 9.70 1.44 -2.88
N GLU A 32 9.04 0.68 -2.02
CA GLU A 32 7.60 0.75 -1.80
C GLU A 32 6.76 0.55 -3.07
N GLU A 33 7.25 -0.25 -4.02
CA GLU A 33 6.68 -0.43 -5.35
C GLU A 33 5.21 -0.90 -5.27
N GLU A 34 4.90 -1.85 -4.37
CA GLU A 34 3.54 -2.35 -4.13
C GLU A 34 2.61 -1.29 -3.51
N THR A 35 3.11 -0.51 -2.56
CA THR A 35 2.38 0.60 -1.95
C THR A 35 2.06 1.68 -2.99
N ALA A 36 3.03 2.00 -3.84
CA ALA A 36 2.87 2.97 -4.92
C ALA A 36 1.83 2.49 -5.94
N LEU A 37 1.93 1.25 -6.41
CA LEU A 37 0.95 0.65 -7.32
C LEU A 37 -0.44 0.51 -6.69
N THR A 38 -0.53 0.24 -5.38
CA THR A 38 -1.81 0.24 -4.66
C THR A 38 -2.46 1.62 -4.67
N VAL A 39 -1.68 2.68 -4.43
CA VAL A 39 -2.16 4.07 -4.51
C VAL A 39 -2.64 4.39 -5.93
N PHE A 40 -1.88 4.02 -6.96
CA PHE A 40 -2.28 4.25 -8.35
C PHE A 40 -3.55 3.52 -8.76
N THR A 41 -3.62 2.21 -8.51
CA THR A 41 -4.83 1.43 -8.80
C THR A 41 -6.04 1.95 -8.01
N ALA A 42 -5.81 2.49 -6.81
CA ALA A 42 -6.86 3.18 -6.07
C ALA A 42 -7.30 4.49 -6.74
N MET A 43 -6.38 5.29 -7.30
CA MET A 43 -6.73 6.53 -8.00
C MET A 43 -7.67 6.29 -9.21
N ILE A 44 -7.70 5.07 -9.77
CA ILE A 44 -8.67 4.70 -10.81
C ILE A 44 -10.09 4.55 -10.24
N ARG A 45 -10.27 3.75 -9.16
CA ARG A 45 -11.59 3.39 -8.58
C ARG A 45 -11.57 2.80 -7.14
N GLY A 46 -10.54 3.04 -6.36
CA GLY A 46 -10.28 2.39 -5.06
C GLY A 46 -11.17 2.82 -3.90
N GLY A 47 -11.97 3.89 -4.04
CA GLY A 47 -12.75 4.43 -2.92
C GLY A 47 -11.87 5.20 -1.94
N LEU A 48 -11.79 4.80 -0.68
CA LEU A 48 -11.01 5.51 0.34
C LEU A 48 -9.69 4.79 0.64
N VAL A 49 -8.57 5.50 0.51
CA VAL A 49 -7.23 5.07 0.92
C VAL A 49 -6.73 5.97 2.04
N ILE A 50 -6.16 5.37 3.07
CA ILE A 50 -5.60 6.02 4.24
C ILE A 50 -4.12 5.66 4.30
N MET A 51 -3.27 6.64 4.00
CA MET A 51 -1.83 6.53 4.16
C MET A 51 -1.48 6.73 5.64
N LEU A 52 -1.02 5.68 6.32
CA LEU A 52 -0.72 5.67 7.74
C LEU A 52 0.77 5.40 7.97
N GLY A 53 1.42 6.29 8.69
CA GLY A 53 2.79 6.07 9.14
C GLY A 53 3.36 7.28 9.88
N PRO A 54 4.60 7.19 10.40
CA PRO A 54 5.25 8.28 11.11
C PRO A 54 5.38 9.54 10.26
N SER A 55 5.57 10.69 10.90
CA SER A 55 5.93 11.92 10.20
C SER A 55 7.20 11.72 9.37
N ARG A 56 7.22 12.28 8.15
CA ARG A 56 8.36 12.22 7.19
C ARG A 56 8.70 10.86 6.58
N VAL A 57 7.88 9.83 6.79
CA VAL A 57 8.06 8.51 6.14
C VAL A 57 7.80 8.51 4.62
N GLY A 58 7.32 9.62 4.04
CA GLY A 58 7.10 9.72 2.59
C GLY A 58 5.65 9.66 2.12
N LYS A 59 4.64 9.49 2.99
CA LYS A 59 3.20 9.44 2.62
C LYS A 59 2.77 10.37 1.47
N THR A 60 2.95 11.68 1.66
CA THR A 60 2.57 12.70 0.65
C THR A 60 3.46 12.64 -0.60
N PHE A 61 4.71 12.22 -0.43
CA PHE A 61 5.65 12.07 -1.53
C PHE A 61 5.27 10.88 -2.42
N THR A 62 4.93 9.72 -1.85
CA THR A 62 4.43 8.56 -2.59
C THR A 62 3.18 8.90 -3.41
N VAL A 63 2.21 9.58 -2.79
CA VAL A 63 0.99 10.04 -3.49
C VAL A 63 1.36 10.99 -4.63
N LYS A 64 2.31 11.92 -4.41
CA LYS A 64 2.77 12.86 -5.42
C LYS A 64 3.45 12.15 -6.61
N CYS A 65 4.34 11.19 -6.35
CA CYS A 65 5.02 10.45 -7.42
C CYS A 65 4.00 9.61 -8.23
N MET A 66 3.00 9.02 -7.58
CA MET A 66 1.96 8.26 -8.27
C MET A 66 0.91 9.10 -8.98
N SER A 67 0.83 10.40 -8.66
CA SER A 67 0.02 11.34 -9.44
C SER A 67 0.69 11.79 -10.74
N GLU A 68 2.01 11.62 -10.90
CA GLU A 68 2.73 12.00 -12.14
C GLU A 68 2.17 11.33 -13.42
N PRO A 69 1.86 10.02 -13.44
CA PRO A 69 1.23 9.39 -14.60
C PRO A 69 -0.25 9.80 -14.79
N ILE A 70 -0.87 10.47 -13.83
CA ILE A 70 -2.30 10.84 -13.88
C ILE A 70 -2.43 12.29 -14.38
N PRO A 71 -3.40 12.59 -15.27
CA PRO A 71 -3.66 13.97 -15.65
C PRO A 71 -3.96 14.85 -14.43
N ASP A 72 -3.30 16.01 -14.32
CA ASP A 72 -3.53 16.98 -13.24
C ASP A 72 -5.02 17.35 -13.08
N SER A 73 -5.77 17.37 -14.19
CA SER A 73 -7.21 17.67 -14.19
C SER A 73 -8.06 16.65 -13.43
N ASP A 74 -7.53 15.43 -13.20
CA ASP A 74 -8.24 14.36 -12.51
C ASP A 74 -8.02 14.41 -11.00
N ILE A 75 -7.10 15.26 -10.49
CA ILE A 75 -6.72 15.30 -9.07
C ILE A 75 -7.05 16.66 -8.46
N TYR A 76 -7.77 16.64 -7.34
CA TYR A 76 -8.03 17.81 -6.53
C TYR A 76 -7.38 17.69 -5.15
N GLU A 77 -6.43 18.57 -4.84
CA GLU A 77 -5.89 18.70 -3.49
C GLU A 77 -6.82 19.56 -2.62
N MET A 78 -7.36 18.96 -1.56
CA MET A 78 -8.29 19.63 -0.66
C MET A 78 -7.56 20.67 0.20
N SER A 79 -7.85 21.94 -0.06
CA SER A 79 -7.24 23.06 0.68
C SER A 79 -7.77 23.16 2.11
N THR A 80 -6.85 23.20 3.07
CA THR A 80 -7.12 23.41 4.50
C THR A 80 -7.43 24.86 4.88
N THR A 81 -7.31 25.78 3.92
CA THR A 81 -7.47 27.22 4.16
C THR A 81 -8.78 27.80 3.62
N LEU A 82 -9.56 26.99 2.90
CA LEU A 82 -10.85 27.44 2.36
C LEU A 82 -11.82 27.76 3.50
N SER A 83 -12.62 28.80 3.29
CA SER A 83 -13.77 29.04 4.16
C SER A 83 -14.88 28.04 3.84
N PRO A 84 -15.80 27.76 4.79
CA PRO A 84 -16.92 26.86 4.56
C PRO A 84 -17.78 27.22 3.34
N THR A 85 -17.84 28.49 2.93
CA THR A 85 -18.61 28.90 1.76
C THR A 85 -17.77 28.79 0.49
N ALA A 86 -16.49 29.16 0.55
CA ALA A 86 -15.57 29.07 -0.59
C ALA A 86 -15.41 27.63 -1.10
N LEU A 87 -15.41 26.64 -0.19
CA LEU A 87 -15.38 25.22 -0.54
C LEU A 87 -16.54 24.83 -1.48
N TYR A 88 -17.76 25.26 -1.19
CA TYR A 88 -18.93 24.94 -2.03
C TYR A 88 -18.99 25.77 -3.32
N TYR A 89 -18.40 26.97 -3.34
CA TYR A 89 -18.23 27.72 -4.60
C TYR A 89 -17.25 27.04 -5.56
N ALA A 90 -16.31 26.23 -5.05
CA ALA A 90 -15.40 25.41 -5.84
C ALA A 90 -15.99 24.03 -6.21
N ALA A 91 -17.27 23.75 -5.89
CA ALA A 91 -17.86 22.43 -6.09
C ALA A 91 -17.79 21.94 -7.55
N ASP A 92 -17.95 22.82 -8.54
CA ASP A 92 -17.86 22.45 -9.94
C ASP A 92 -16.46 21.98 -10.35
N GLU A 93 -15.41 22.60 -9.79
CA GLU A 93 -14.01 22.21 -10.00
C GLU A 93 -13.73 20.88 -9.27
N ILE A 94 -14.13 20.79 -8.00
CA ILE A 94 -13.97 19.58 -7.18
C ILE A 94 -14.64 18.36 -7.82
N ASN A 95 -15.83 18.53 -8.39
CA ASN A 95 -16.61 17.45 -9.01
C ASN A 95 -16.09 17.02 -10.39
N GLN A 96 -15.23 17.81 -11.03
CA GLN A 96 -14.57 17.42 -12.28
C GLN A 96 -13.41 16.45 -12.03
N CYS A 97 -12.74 16.59 -10.89
CA CYS A 97 -11.65 15.72 -10.49
C CYS A 97 -12.17 14.38 -9.97
N ARG A 98 -11.48 13.30 -10.37
CA ARG A 98 -11.79 11.91 -10.00
C ARG A 98 -11.17 11.49 -8.68
N VAL A 99 -10.08 12.15 -8.28
CA VAL A 99 -9.32 11.86 -7.06
C VAL A 99 -9.32 13.08 -6.16
N HIS A 100 -9.70 12.93 -4.90
CA HIS A 100 -9.57 13.98 -3.88
C HIS A 100 -8.47 13.60 -2.88
N VAL A 101 -7.47 14.48 -2.72
CA VAL A 101 -6.33 14.24 -1.81
C VAL A 101 -6.45 15.15 -0.59
N TYR A 102 -6.43 14.55 0.59
CA TYR A 102 -6.44 15.20 1.90
C TYR A 102 -5.09 14.92 2.58
N GLN A 103 -4.16 15.89 2.53
CA GLN A 103 -2.77 15.65 2.90
C GLN A 103 -2.55 15.28 4.38
N ASP A 104 -3.32 15.87 5.30
CA ASP A 104 -3.21 15.59 6.73
C ASP A 104 -4.56 15.73 7.44
N LEU A 105 -5.11 14.60 7.89
CA LEU A 105 -6.40 14.55 8.60
C LEU A 105 -6.40 15.43 9.87
N ALA A 106 -5.26 15.52 10.57
CA ALA A 106 -5.21 16.18 11.86
C ALA A 106 -5.29 17.71 11.81
N SER A 107 -5.02 18.29 10.64
CA SER A 107 -5.11 19.73 10.41
C SER A 107 -6.35 20.13 9.59
N LEU A 108 -7.25 19.19 9.27
CA LEU A 108 -8.45 19.49 8.51
C LEU A 108 -9.42 20.38 9.31
N PRO A 109 -9.93 21.45 8.71
CA PRO A 109 -11.06 22.19 9.28
C PRO A 109 -12.31 21.31 9.40
N GLU A 110 -13.11 21.51 10.45
CA GLU A 110 -14.35 20.74 10.72
C GLU A 110 -15.30 20.66 9.50
N HIS A 111 -15.40 21.73 8.72
CA HIS A 111 -16.26 21.77 7.53
C HIS A 111 -15.73 20.94 6.35
N VAL A 112 -14.41 20.78 6.23
CA VAL A 112 -13.75 19.91 5.24
C VAL A 112 -13.85 18.46 5.69
N GLU A 113 -13.66 18.20 6.98
CA GLU A 113 -13.86 16.88 7.60
C GLU A 113 -15.30 16.38 7.41
N ALA A 114 -16.30 17.25 7.54
CA ALA A 114 -17.70 16.90 7.29
C ALA A 114 -17.95 16.48 5.82
N VAL A 115 -17.29 17.15 4.86
CA VAL A 115 -17.35 16.75 3.44
C VAL A 115 -16.67 15.40 3.25
N LEU A 116 -15.45 15.22 3.79
CA LEU A 116 -14.71 13.96 3.73
C LEU A 116 -15.55 12.80 4.27
N LYS A 117 -16.21 12.97 5.43
CA LYS A 117 -17.08 11.94 6.00
C LYS A 117 -18.21 11.59 5.04
N ALA A 118 -18.94 12.58 4.54
CA ALA A 118 -20.05 12.37 3.61
C ALA A 118 -19.60 11.64 2.33
N THR A 119 -18.54 12.13 1.68
CA THR A 119 -18.04 11.54 0.43
C THR A 119 -17.45 10.15 0.64
N ALA A 120 -16.80 9.90 1.78
CA ALA A 120 -16.35 8.55 2.17
C ALA A 120 -17.52 7.59 2.47
N GLU A 121 -18.74 8.08 2.73
CA GLU A 121 -19.96 7.24 2.79
C GLU A 121 -20.56 6.96 1.41
N GLY A 122 -19.98 7.52 0.34
CA GLY A 122 -20.61 7.56 -0.98
C GLY A 122 -21.80 8.51 -1.04
N LEU A 123 -21.92 9.47 -0.12
CA LEU A 123 -23.00 10.44 -0.07
C LEU A 123 -22.53 11.83 -0.53
N PRO A 124 -23.37 12.57 -1.29
CA PRO A 124 -23.05 13.93 -1.65
C PRO A 124 -23.12 14.87 -0.44
N ALA A 125 -22.18 15.80 -0.34
CA ALA A 125 -22.22 16.90 0.61
C ALA A 125 -22.88 18.12 -0.04
N SER A 126 -24.03 18.56 0.47
CA SER A 126 -24.75 19.71 -0.09
C SER A 126 -24.86 20.88 0.89
N ARG A 127 -24.84 22.10 0.34
CA ARG A 127 -25.13 23.33 1.07
C ARG A 127 -26.07 24.22 0.27
N GLU A 128 -27.07 24.77 0.96
CA GLU A 128 -27.96 25.79 0.40
C GLU A 128 -27.42 27.19 0.71
N ILE A 129 -27.27 28.01 -0.33
CA ILE A 129 -26.83 29.40 -0.23
C ILE A 129 -27.86 30.28 -0.94
N THR A 130 -28.23 31.40 -0.32
CA THR A 130 -29.05 32.40 -1.00
C THR A 130 -28.14 33.27 -1.85
N ASP A 131 -28.33 33.25 -3.17
CA ASP A 131 -27.61 34.14 -4.07
C ASP A 131 -28.10 35.58 -3.84
N VAL A 132 -27.16 36.44 -3.45
CA VAL A 132 -27.42 37.84 -3.10
C VAL A 132 -27.88 38.66 -4.32
N THR A 133 -27.60 38.16 -5.53
CA THR A 133 -27.88 38.82 -6.81
C THR A 133 -29.27 38.50 -7.36
N SER A 134 -29.69 37.24 -7.23
CA SER A 134 -30.99 36.74 -7.72
C SER A 134 -32.05 36.61 -6.63
N GLY A 135 -31.64 36.51 -5.35
CA GLY A 135 -32.53 36.21 -4.22
C GLY A 135 -32.99 34.75 -4.18
N GLU A 136 -32.52 33.90 -5.09
CA GLU A 136 -32.85 32.48 -5.16
C GLU A 136 -31.90 31.64 -4.31
N THR A 137 -32.41 30.54 -3.76
CA THR A 137 -31.59 29.57 -3.04
C THR A 137 -30.96 28.61 -4.04
N ILE A 138 -29.64 28.69 -4.17
CA ILE A 138 -28.84 27.79 -4.99
C ILE A 138 -28.29 26.68 -4.08
N ARG A 139 -28.53 25.42 -4.45
CA ARG A 139 -27.94 24.26 -3.79
C ARG A 139 -26.64 23.90 -4.49
N MET A 140 -25.53 24.02 -3.78
CA MET A 140 -24.22 23.57 -4.22
C MET A 140 -23.95 22.18 -3.63
N THR A 141 -23.40 21.27 -4.43
CA THR A 141 -23.21 19.88 -4.04
C THR A 141 -21.83 19.40 -4.46
N ILE A 142 -21.08 18.85 -3.52
CA ILE A 142 -19.85 18.11 -3.76
C ILE A 142 -20.22 16.63 -3.79
N ASN A 143 -19.97 15.97 -4.91
CA ASN A 143 -20.24 14.56 -5.11
C ASN A 143 -19.06 13.72 -4.61
N PRO A 144 -19.29 12.44 -4.23
CA PRO A 144 -18.22 11.51 -3.97
C PRO A 144 -17.31 11.35 -5.21
N PRO A 145 -15.98 11.48 -5.06
CA PRO A 145 -15.04 11.18 -6.14
C PRO A 145 -14.90 9.67 -6.37
N ASP A 146 -14.21 9.28 -7.44
CA ASP A 146 -13.87 7.87 -7.71
C ASP A 146 -12.83 7.35 -6.69
N CYS A 147 -11.97 8.24 -6.17
CA CYS A 147 -10.99 7.95 -5.12
C CYS A 147 -10.81 9.11 -4.13
N ILE A 148 -10.61 8.79 -2.85
CA ILE A 148 -10.21 9.68 -1.77
C ILE A 148 -8.92 9.14 -1.17
N ILE A 149 -7.89 9.99 -1.07
CA ILE A 149 -6.64 9.65 -0.39
C ILE A 149 -6.49 10.55 0.84
N VAL A 150 -6.25 9.97 2.01
CA VAL A 150 -6.08 10.69 3.27
C VAL A 150 -4.74 10.34 3.91
N GLY A 151 -3.94 11.34 4.23
CA GLY A 151 -2.74 11.18 5.04
C GLY A 151 -3.04 11.26 6.54
N ILE A 152 -2.52 10.29 7.31
CA ILE A 152 -2.57 10.30 8.78
C ILE A 152 -1.16 10.08 9.34
N ALA A 153 -0.71 11.02 10.17
CA ALA A 153 0.52 10.89 10.93
C ALA A 153 0.28 10.07 12.21
N SER A 154 0.86 8.87 12.30
CA SER A 154 0.65 7.96 13.44
C SER A 154 1.26 8.45 14.76
N ASP A 155 2.22 9.37 14.69
CA ASP A 155 2.93 9.97 15.81
C ASP A 155 2.23 11.21 16.38
N ASN A 156 1.12 11.65 15.77
CA ASN A 156 0.36 12.79 16.26
C ASN A 156 -0.43 12.43 17.54
N GLU A 157 -0.18 13.15 18.64
CA GLU A 157 -0.84 12.87 19.93
C GLU A 157 -2.32 13.23 19.95
N ASN A 158 -2.78 14.07 19.01
CA ASN A 158 -4.14 14.61 19.02
C ASN A 158 -5.12 13.80 18.17
N VAL A 159 -4.66 12.82 17.38
CA VAL A 159 -5.48 12.08 16.43
C VAL A 159 -5.02 10.62 16.37
N ASP A 160 -5.84 9.71 16.90
CA ASP A 160 -5.73 8.28 16.63
C ASP A 160 -6.71 7.93 15.50
N ILE A 161 -6.31 7.11 14.53
CA ILE A 161 -7.22 6.58 13.51
C ILE A 161 -8.40 5.82 14.15
N ASN A 162 -8.22 5.29 15.36
CA ASN A 162 -9.27 4.68 16.16
C ASN A 162 -10.34 5.68 16.62
N ASP A 163 -10.05 6.98 16.65
CA ASP A 163 -11.03 8.04 16.92
C ASP A 163 -11.97 8.27 15.71
N PHE A 164 -11.60 7.75 14.54
CA PHE A 164 -12.37 7.80 13.30
C PHE A 164 -12.75 6.39 12.83
N PRO A 165 -13.50 5.60 13.64
CA PRO A 165 -13.81 4.21 13.31
C PRO A 165 -14.59 4.08 11.99
N GLU A 166 -15.39 5.08 11.64
CA GLU A 166 -16.13 5.14 10.38
C GLU A 166 -15.20 5.24 9.17
N LEU A 167 -14.16 6.07 9.22
CA LEU A 167 -13.16 6.19 8.14
C LEU A 167 -12.27 4.94 8.11
N ARG A 168 -11.80 4.50 9.28
CA ARG A 168 -10.91 3.33 9.41
C ARG A 168 -11.53 2.05 8.85
N ASN A 169 -12.80 1.80 9.15
CA ASN A 169 -13.47 0.57 8.70
C ASN A 169 -13.82 0.61 7.21
N ARG A 170 -13.82 1.80 6.58
CA ARG A 170 -14.17 1.98 5.16
C ARG A 170 -12.94 2.09 4.27
N GLY A 171 -11.90 2.74 4.77
CA GLY A 171 -10.66 2.99 4.05
C GLY A 171 -9.76 1.76 4.03
N LEU A 172 -9.03 1.62 2.93
CA LEU A 172 -7.84 0.81 2.91
C LEU A 172 -6.74 1.53 3.69
N ILE A 173 -6.13 0.86 4.67
CA ILE A 173 -4.95 1.39 5.36
C ILE A 173 -3.72 0.89 4.62
N VAL A 174 -2.92 1.83 4.12
CA VAL A 174 -1.64 1.57 3.47
C VAL A 174 -0.55 2.18 4.35
N SER A 175 0.48 1.41 4.64
CA SER A 175 1.62 1.86 5.43
C SER A 175 2.86 2.01 4.56
N ASN A 176 3.67 3.00 4.93
CA ASN A 176 4.97 3.23 4.31
C ASN A 176 6.07 2.58 5.15
N ASP A 177 7.09 2.10 4.47
CA ASP A 177 8.26 1.50 5.09
C ASP A 177 9.09 2.57 5.81
N ALA A 178 9.32 2.34 7.12
CA ALA A 178 10.10 3.20 7.99
C ALA A 178 11.46 2.57 8.36
N SER A 179 11.92 1.57 7.61
CA SER A 179 13.17 0.86 7.80
C SER A 179 14.39 1.75 7.52
N GLN A 180 15.52 1.35 8.11
CA GLN A 180 16.80 2.01 7.85
C GLN A 180 17.24 1.78 6.39
N GLU A 181 17.05 0.57 5.86
CA GLU A 181 17.43 0.23 4.50
C GLU A 181 16.72 1.12 3.48
N GLN A 182 15.41 1.29 3.63
CA GLN A 182 14.63 2.18 2.77
C GLN A 182 15.10 3.63 2.90
N THR A 183 15.46 4.07 4.10
CA THR A 183 16.03 5.41 4.32
C THR A 183 17.36 5.59 3.57
N GLU A 184 18.24 4.59 3.60
CA GLU A 184 19.53 4.61 2.90
C GLU A 184 19.33 4.66 1.39
N ARG A 185 18.45 3.81 0.83
CA ARG A 185 18.08 3.82 -0.59
C ARG A 185 17.58 5.19 -1.07
N ILE A 186 16.73 5.84 -0.28
CA ILE A 186 16.23 7.19 -0.59
C ILE A 186 17.35 8.24 -0.57
N LEU A 187 18.25 8.18 0.42
CA LEU A 187 19.37 9.12 0.53
C LEU A 187 20.34 8.99 -0.65
N ASP A 188 20.64 7.76 -1.07
CA ASP A 188 21.50 7.50 -2.22
C ASP A 188 20.86 8.04 -3.50
N ARG A 189 19.57 7.77 -3.73
CA ARG A 189 18.81 8.33 -4.85
C ARG A 189 18.83 9.86 -4.88
N GLN A 190 18.62 10.50 -3.73
CA GLN A 190 18.66 11.97 -3.63
C GLN A 190 20.07 12.51 -3.94
N ALA A 191 21.11 11.81 -3.49
CA ALA A 191 22.50 12.17 -3.79
C ALA A 191 22.80 12.04 -5.29
N ASP A 192 22.30 10.99 -5.94
CA ASP A 192 22.42 10.78 -7.38
C ASP A 192 21.70 11.86 -8.19
N ASP A 193 20.47 12.25 -7.80
CA ASP A 193 19.74 13.39 -8.40
C ASP A 193 20.54 14.68 -8.30
N MET A 194 21.02 15.01 -7.10
CA MET A 194 21.79 16.24 -6.87
C MET A 194 23.11 16.25 -7.64
N SER A 195 23.66 15.07 -7.92
CA SER A 195 24.90 14.87 -8.67
C SER A 195 24.67 14.78 -10.19
N GLY A 196 23.41 14.71 -10.64
CA GLY A 196 23.05 14.49 -12.04
C GLY A 196 23.45 13.11 -12.57
N LEU A 197 23.55 12.12 -11.68
CA LEU A 197 23.91 10.74 -12.00
C LEU A 197 22.68 9.87 -12.31
N TYR A 198 21.48 10.33 -11.96
CA TYR A 198 20.24 9.64 -12.29
C TYR A 198 19.88 9.81 -13.77
N GLU A 199 19.55 8.70 -14.42
CA GLU A 199 19.04 8.66 -15.78
C GLU A 199 17.55 8.25 -15.72
N CYS A 200 16.68 9.07 -16.32
CA CYS A 200 15.25 8.75 -16.39
C CYS A 200 15.01 7.49 -17.24
N ASN A 201 14.08 6.66 -16.79
CA ASN A 201 13.67 5.44 -17.47
C ASN A 201 12.77 5.75 -18.67
N LEU A 202 11.91 6.77 -18.55
CA LEU A 202 10.97 7.19 -19.57
C LEU A 202 11.38 8.53 -20.18
N THR A 203 11.00 8.72 -21.44
CA THR A 203 11.04 10.01 -22.11
C THR A 203 9.76 10.81 -21.83
N ASP A 204 9.83 12.14 -21.94
CA ASP A 204 8.66 13.03 -21.78
C ASP A 204 7.49 12.63 -22.70
N GLU A 205 7.79 12.14 -23.92
CA GLU A 205 6.79 11.67 -24.88
C GLU A 205 6.09 10.39 -24.40
N GLN A 206 6.82 9.45 -23.79
CA GLN A 206 6.23 8.24 -23.20
C GLN A 206 5.35 8.59 -22.00
N LEU A 207 5.78 9.53 -21.15
CA LEU A 207 4.97 9.99 -20.02
C LEU A 207 3.66 10.65 -20.50
N GLU A 208 3.73 11.50 -21.52
CA GLU A 208 2.55 12.13 -22.11
C GLU A 208 1.60 11.09 -22.73
N GLN A 209 2.12 10.02 -23.34
CA GLN A 209 1.31 8.90 -23.83
C GLN A 209 0.59 8.16 -22.69
N ILE A 210 1.28 7.88 -21.58
CA ILE A 210 0.69 7.26 -20.39
C ILE A 210 -0.44 8.13 -19.81
N GLN A 211 -0.19 9.44 -19.65
CA GLN A 211 -1.19 10.39 -19.15
C GLN A 211 -2.42 10.45 -20.07
N ASN A 212 -2.20 10.53 -21.38
CA ASN A 212 -3.28 10.52 -22.37
C ASN A 212 -4.08 9.22 -22.32
N TYR A 213 -3.43 8.07 -22.18
CA TYR A 213 -4.11 6.78 -22.00
C TYR A 213 -4.98 6.78 -20.75
N ILE A 214 -4.44 7.17 -19.60
CA ILE A 214 -5.15 7.19 -18.32
C ILE A 214 -6.40 8.10 -18.37
N ALA A 215 -6.30 9.24 -19.07
CA ALA A 215 -7.43 10.14 -19.29
C ALA A 215 -8.59 9.48 -20.06
N THR A 216 -8.33 8.44 -20.85
CA THR A 216 -9.36 7.73 -21.63
C THR A 216 -10.05 6.61 -20.88
N ILE A 217 -9.56 6.22 -19.69
CA ILE A 217 -10.11 5.09 -18.93
C ILE A 217 -11.60 5.33 -18.65
N PRO A 218 -12.51 4.42 -19.08
CA PRO A 218 -13.95 4.66 -19.09
C PRO A 218 -14.63 4.39 -17.72
N VAL A 219 -14.11 4.98 -16.64
CA VAL A 219 -14.65 4.78 -15.27
C VAL A 219 -16.11 5.20 -15.16
N SER A 220 -16.48 6.34 -15.74
CA SER A 220 -17.86 6.83 -15.73
C SER A 220 -18.85 5.89 -16.43
N ARG A 221 -18.36 5.09 -17.40
CA ARG A 221 -19.18 4.16 -18.20
C ARG A 221 -19.52 2.88 -17.44
N TYR A 222 -18.64 2.42 -16.56
CA TYR A 222 -18.72 1.07 -15.96
C TYR A 222 -18.77 1.03 -14.44
N ALA A 223 -18.26 2.05 -13.76
CA ALA A 223 -17.86 1.94 -12.37
C ALA A 223 -18.66 2.81 -11.40
N ARG A 224 -19.33 3.86 -11.89
CA ARG A 224 -20.15 4.78 -11.10
C ARG A 224 -21.56 4.23 -10.88
N ASP A 225 -22.25 4.67 -9.82
CA ASP A 225 -23.60 4.20 -9.50
C ASP A 225 -24.64 4.51 -10.61
N GLU A 226 -24.43 5.59 -11.37
CA GLU A 226 -25.27 5.99 -12.51
C GLU A 226 -24.70 5.55 -13.87
N SER A 227 -23.78 4.58 -13.87
CA SER A 227 -23.14 4.09 -15.08
C SER A 227 -24.14 3.40 -16.01
N ILE A 228 -23.88 3.50 -17.32
CA ILE A 228 -24.69 2.85 -18.36
C ILE A 228 -24.32 1.38 -18.56
N GLY A 229 -23.15 0.98 -18.09
CA GLY A 229 -22.61 -0.36 -18.16
C GLY A 229 -22.21 -0.91 -16.78
N ALA A 230 -21.68 -2.12 -16.78
CA ALA A 230 -21.24 -2.81 -15.57
C ALA A 230 -19.88 -3.47 -15.77
N ILE A 231 -19.27 -3.91 -14.66
CA ILE A 231 -18.11 -4.80 -14.70
C ILE A 231 -18.55 -6.16 -14.16
N MET A 232 -18.28 -7.23 -14.91
CA MET A 232 -18.54 -8.59 -14.47
C MET A 232 -17.24 -9.25 -14.07
N ASN A 233 -17.04 -9.33 -12.75
CA ASN A 233 -15.86 -9.95 -12.17
C ASN A 233 -16.03 -11.47 -11.98
N ILE A 234 -15.94 -12.22 -13.10
CA ILE A 234 -16.04 -13.68 -13.09
C ILE A 234 -14.95 -14.33 -12.22
N PRO A 235 -13.64 -14.07 -12.44
CA PRO A 235 -12.58 -14.73 -11.68
C PRO A 235 -12.51 -14.25 -10.22
N GLY A 236 -12.73 -12.96 -9.97
CA GLY A 236 -12.75 -12.38 -8.62
C GLY A 236 -13.94 -12.81 -7.77
N GLY A 237 -15.01 -13.33 -8.38
CA GLY A 237 -16.19 -13.87 -7.71
C GLY A 237 -15.96 -15.26 -7.07
N ARG A 238 -16.79 -16.24 -7.45
CA ARG A 238 -16.70 -17.61 -6.89
C ARG A 238 -15.31 -18.25 -6.99
N PRO A 239 -14.60 -18.18 -8.14
CA PRO A 239 -13.29 -18.81 -8.29
C PRO A 239 -12.29 -18.34 -7.23
N LEU A 240 -12.16 -17.03 -7.03
CA LEU A 240 -11.30 -16.46 -6.01
C LEU A 240 -11.82 -16.75 -4.59
N ARG A 241 -13.12 -16.59 -4.32
CA ARG A 241 -13.68 -16.81 -2.98
C ARG A 241 -13.45 -18.23 -2.45
N GLU A 242 -13.51 -19.23 -3.31
CA GLU A 242 -13.34 -20.64 -2.95
C GLU A 242 -11.92 -20.98 -2.45
N GLN A 243 -10.96 -20.09 -2.71
CA GLN A 243 -9.59 -20.19 -2.18
C GLN A 243 -9.38 -19.47 -0.84
N ASN A 244 -10.41 -18.77 -0.33
CA ASN A 244 -10.38 -18.00 0.92
C ASN A 244 -9.25 -16.96 1.00
N PRO A 245 -9.16 -15.98 0.08
CA PRO A 245 -8.06 -14.99 0.05
C PRO A 245 -8.08 -13.99 1.22
N VAL A 246 -9.22 -13.85 1.91
CA VAL A 246 -9.40 -12.91 3.02
C VAL A 246 -9.63 -13.68 4.32
N PRO A 247 -8.87 -13.41 5.39
CA PRO A 247 -9.11 -13.94 6.72
C PRO A 247 -10.54 -13.61 7.19
N THR A 248 -11.27 -14.58 7.73
CA THR A 248 -12.69 -14.40 8.13
C THR A 248 -12.88 -14.22 9.64
N HIS A 249 -11.81 -13.98 10.38
CA HIS A 249 -11.81 -13.96 11.84
C HIS A 249 -12.40 -12.67 12.42
N PHE A 250 -12.34 -11.56 11.68
CA PHE A 250 -12.89 -10.26 12.10
C PHE A 250 -14.14 -9.90 11.30
N THR A 251 -15.01 -9.09 11.90
CA THR A 251 -16.24 -8.62 11.23
C THR A 251 -15.97 -7.66 10.09
N GLU A 252 -14.83 -6.97 10.16
CA GLU A 252 -14.30 -6.01 9.20
C GLU A 252 -14.04 -6.68 7.84
N ALA A 253 -13.61 -7.96 7.85
CA ALA A 253 -13.40 -8.78 6.66
C ALA A 253 -14.63 -8.93 5.74
N ARG A 254 -15.83 -8.60 6.22
CA ARG A 254 -17.07 -8.62 5.40
C ARG A 254 -17.00 -7.65 4.24
N ASP A 255 -16.38 -6.49 4.42
CA ASP A 255 -16.26 -5.46 3.40
C ASP A 255 -14.94 -5.58 2.62
N ASP A 256 -13.91 -6.20 3.20
CA ASP A 256 -12.58 -6.34 2.60
C ASP A 256 -12.59 -7.15 1.31
N TYR A 257 -13.38 -8.23 1.24
CA TYR A 257 -13.50 -9.01 -0.01
C TYR A 257 -14.18 -8.22 -1.14
N LYS A 258 -15.13 -7.33 -0.80
CA LYS A 258 -15.71 -6.42 -1.79
C LYS A 258 -14.70 -5.35 -2.20
N ARG A 259 -13.87 -4.88 -1.26
CA ARG A 259 -12.78 -3.93 -1.53
C ARG A 259 -11.74 -4.55 -2.48
N LEU A 260 -11.29 -5.77 -2.22
CA LEU A 260 -10.40 -6.53 -3.11
C LEU A 260 -10.94 -6.59 -4.53
N ASN A 261 -12.21 -6.96 -4.68
CA ASN A 261 -12.83 -7.01 -6.01
C ASN A 261 -12.90 -5.65 -6.69
N LYS A 262 -13.09 -4.54 -5.96
CA LYS A 262 -12.99 -3.20 -6.55
C LYS A 262 -11.59 -2.89 -7.07
N PHE A 263 -10.53 -3.33 -6.37
CA PHE A 263 -9.16 -3.17 -6.85
C PHE A 263 -8.89 -4.01 -8.11
N ILE A 264 -9.35 -5.26 -8.14
CA ILE A 264 -9.28 -6.11 -9.33
C ILE A 264 -10.03 -5.45 -10.50
N GLU A 265 -11.21 -4.88 -10.23
CA GLU A 265 -11.98 -4.11 -11.22
C GLU A 265 -11.25 -2.82 -11.68
N SER A 266 -10.48 -2.16 -10.80
CA SER A 266 -9.61 -1.04 -11.20
C SER A 266 -8.53 -1.48 -12.18
N VAL A 267 -7.92 -2.66 -11.96
CA VAL A 267 -6.94 -3.23 -12.89
C VAL A 267 -7.58 -3.57 -14.24
N ALA A 268 -8.79 -4.14 -14.22
CA ALA A 268 -9.54 -4.40 -15.46
C ALA A 268 -9.88 -3.11 -16.21
N LEU A 269 -10.19 -2.02 -15.49
CA LEU A 269 -10.39 -0.69 -16.07
C LEU A 269 -9.09 -0.11 -16.62
N PHE A 270 -7.96 -0.32 -15.95
CA PHE A 270 -6.66 0.10 -16.47
C PHE A 270 -6.38 -0.57 -17.81
N HIS A 271 -6.67 -1.86 -17.98
CA HIS A 271 -6.46 -2.59 -19.23
C HIS A 271 -7.70 -2.65 -20.14
N TYR A 272 -8.62 -1.68 -20.05
CA TYR A 272 -9.95 -1.79 -20.66
C TYR A 272 -9.94 -2.06 -22.17
N GLN A 273 -8.90 -1.63 -22.90
CA GLN A 273 -8.78 -1.83 -24.35
C GLN A 273 -8.58 -3.30 -24.72
N ASP A 274 -7.89 -4.07 -23.87
CA ASP A 274 -7.62 -5.49 -24.09
C ASP A 274 -8.75 -6.39 -23.59
N ARG A 275 -9.68 -5.83 -22.81
CA ARG A 275 -10.79 -6.57 -22.20
C ARG A 275 -11.94 -6.76 -23.17
N MET A 276 -12.67 -7.87 -23.01
CA MET A 276 -13.86 -8.15 -23.79
C MET A 276 -15.06 -7.39 -23.21
N GLU A 277 -15.71 -6.59 -24.06
CA GLU A 277 -16.99 -5.94 -23.76
C GLU A 277 -18.13 -6.74 -24.40
N ILE A 278 -19.14 -7.06 -23.60
CA ILE A 278 -20.33 -7.78 -24.07
C ILE A 278 -21.60 -7.02 -23.73
N LEU A 279 -22.71 -7.38 -24.37
CA LEU A 279 -24.03 -6.92 -23.95
C LEU A 279 -24.66 -7.96 -23.02
N PHE A 280 -24.62 -7.72 -21.72
CA PHE A 280 -25.24 -8.60 -20.71
C PHE A 280 -26.44 -7.88 -20.09
N ASP A 281 -27.60 -8.54 -20.02
CA ASP A 281 -28.85 -7.94 -19.52
C ASP A 281 -29.18 -6.55 -20.14
N SER A 282 -28.87 -6.37 -21.44
CA SER A 282 -29.02 -5.11 -22.19
C SER A 282 -28.13 -3.95 -21.74
N GLN A 283 -27.07 -4.23 -20.98
CA GLN A 283 -26.06 -3.26 -20.54
C GLN A 283 -24.66 -3.65 -21.07
N PRO A 284 -23.86 -2.69 -21.57
CA PRO A 284 -22.45 -2.93 -21.87
C PRO A 284 -21.73 -3.41 -20.61
N THR A 285 -21.06 -4.54 -20.69
CA THR A 285 -20.43 -5.18 -19.55
C THR A 285 -18.99 -5.54 -19.88
N LEU A 286 -18.05 -4.99 -19.11
CA LEU A 286 -16.63 -5.30 -19.21
C LEU A 286 -16.32 -6.58 -18.44
N LEU A 287 -15.67 -7.55 -19.08
CA LEU A 287 -15.31 -8.82 -18.45
C LEU A 287 -13.90 -8.73 -17.83
N VAL A 288 -13.81 -9.09 -16.55
CA VAL A 288 -12.53 -9.22 -15.82
C VAL A 288 -11.88 -10.57 -16.14
N THR A 289 -10.55 -10.63 -16.15
CA THR A 289 -9.76 -11.82 -16.51
C THR A 289 -8.98 -12.37 -15.31
N PRO A 290 -8.51 -13.64 -15.35
CA PRO A 290 -7.62 -14.17 -14.32
C PRO A 290 -6.34 -13.33 -14.12
N ALA A 291 -5.81 -12.72 -15.18
CA ALA A 291 -4.68 -11.80 -15.11
C ALA A 291 -4.98 -10.58 -14.21
N ASP A 292 -6.19 -10.01 -14.26
CA ASP A 292 -6.58 -8.91 -13.38
C ASP A 292 -6.57 -9.32 -11.90
N VAL A 293 -6.94 -10.57 -11.60
CA VAL A 293 -6.87 -11.11 -10.23
C VAL A 293 -5.42 -11.27 -9.80
N TRP A 294 -4.55 -11.78 -10.68
CA TRP A 294 -3.12 -11.91 -10.41
C TRP A 294 -2.50 -10.55 -10.10
N TYR A 295 -2.70 -9.55 -10.97
CA TYR A 295 -2.24 -8.18 -10.72
C TYR A 295 -2.79 -7.60 -9.41
N GLY A 296 -4.10 -7.78 -9.17
CA GLY A 296 -4.72 -7.32 -7.94
C GLY A 296 -4.09 -7.97 -6.70
N MET A 297 -3.77 -9.26 -6.73
CA MET A 297 -3.15 -9.95 -5.59
C MET A 297 -1.67 -9.63 -5.47
N LYS A 298 -0.95 -9.47 -6.58
CA LYS A 298 0.47 -9.07 -6.60
C LYS A 298 0.67 -7.66 -6.04
N ILE A 299 -0.23 -6.73 -6.36
CA ILE A 299 -0.12 -5.33 -5.93
C ILE A 299 -0.71 -5.12 -4.54
N PHE A 300 -1.84 -5.76 -4.25
CA PHE A 300 -2.70 -5.40 -3.11
C PHE A 300 -2.96 -6.57 -2.13
N GLY A 301 -2.60 -7.81 -2.48
CA GLY A 301 -2.96 -9.01 -1.71
C GLY A 301 -2.45 -8.98 -0.28
N GLU A 302 -1.17 -8.64 -0.08
CA GLU A 302 -0.57 -8.57 1.27
C GLU A 302 -1.21 -7.46 2.11
N GLN A 303 -1.31 -6.25 1.57
CA GLN A 303 -1.89 -5.09 2.28
C GLN A 303 -3.35 -5.34 2.68
N MET A 304 -4.11 -6.03 1.84
CA MET A 304 -5.47 -6.43 2.16
C MET A 304 -5.52 -7.42 3.32
N ILE A 305 -4.66 -8.44 3.33
CA ILE A 305 -4.62 -9.44 4.39
C ILE A 305 -4.23 -8.78 5.71
N MET A 306 -3.27 -7.88 5.68
CA MET A 306 -2.89 -7.04 6.81
C MET A 306 -4.05 -6.20 7.34
N SER A 307 -4.77 -5.54 6.43
CA SER A 307 -5.97 -4.78 6.77
C SER A 307 -7.05 -5.66 7.40
N ALA A 308 -7.31 -6.85 6.85
CA ALA A 308 -8.32 -7.79 7.34
C ALA A 308 -7.96 -8.42 8.70
N LEU A 309 -6.67 -8.63 8.96
CA LEU A 309 -6.15 -9.04 10.27
C LEU A 309 -6.14 -7.89 11.28
N ASN A 310 -6.34 -6.66 10.80
CA ASN A 310 -6.24 -5.43 11.59
C ASN A 310 -4.87 -5.36 12.28
N LEU A 311 -3.81 -5.66 11.55
CA LEU A 311 -2.43 -5.60 12.01
C LEU A 311 -1.65 -4.61 11.14
N ARG A 312 -0.66 -3.95 11.73
CA ARG A 312 0.37 -3.21 10.99
C ARG A 312 1.58 -4.10 10.82
N GLU A 313 2.46 -3.74 9.90
CA GLU A 313 3.73 -4.45 9.67
C GLU A 313 4.56 -4.61 10.96
N ILE A 314 4.73 -3.52 11.72
CA ILE A 314 5.37 -3.57 13.04
C ILE A 314 4.68 -4.53 14.03
N ASP A 315 3.37 -4.73 13.91
CA ASP A 315 2.63 -5.65 14.78
C ASP A 315 2.99 -7.10 14.44
N LEU A 316 3.23 -7.44 13.15
CA LEU A 316 3.72 -8.76 12.73
C LEU A 316 5.12 -9.04 13.26
N ILE A 317 6.06 -8.11 13.05
CA ILE A 317 7.45 -8.26 13.51
C ILE A 317 7.47 -8.52 15.03
N ILE A 318 6.65 -7.79 15.80
CA ILE A 318 6.52 -8.02 17.24
C ILE A 318 5.90 -9.40 17.53
N LEU A 319 4.90 -9.83 16.77
CA LEU A 319 4.25 -11.13 16.95
C LEU A 319 5.17 -12.30 16.64
N GLU A 320 5.91 -12.26 15.53
CA GLU A 320 6.91 -13.25 15.15
C GLU A 320 7.97 -13.37 16.25
N LEU A 321 8.53 -12.24 16.66
CA LEU A 321 9.50 -12.18 17.75
C LEU A 321 8.98 -12.80 19.05
N LEU A 322 7.73 -12.51 19.43
CA LEU A 322 7.09 -13.10 20.61
C LEU A 322 6.77 -14.59 20.45
N ARG A 323 6.52 -15.07 19.23
CA ARG A 323 6.27 -16.49 18.92
C ARG A 323 7.57 -17.30 18.96
N GLU A 324 8.66 -16.75 18.42
CA GLU A 324 9.97 -17.39 18.33
C GLU A 324 10.65 -17.52 19.69
N GLU A 325 10.69 -16.44 20.48
CA GLU A 325 11.32 -16.45 21.80
C GLU A 325 10.60 -17.38 22.79
N LYS A 326 9.35 -17.81 22.49
CA LYS A 326 8.49 -18.72 23.28
C LYS A 326 8.32 -18.33 24.76
N THR A 327 8.83 -17.17 25.16
CA THR A 327 8.90 -16.68 26.53
C THR A 327 8.43 -15.23 26.57
N ALA A 328 7.89 -14.81 27.72
CA ALA A 328 7.29 -13.49 27.83
C ALA A 328 8.38 -12.39 27.90
N MET A 329 8.24 -11.34 27.08
CA MET A 329 9.25 -10.27 26.93
C MET A 329 8.75 -8.92 27.46
N THR A 330 9.67 -8.09 27.96
CA THR A 330 9.35 -6.69 28.33
C THR A 330 9.35 -5.78 27.11
N VAL A 331 8.67 -4.64 27.19
CA VAL A 331 8.63 -3.63 26.12
C VAL A 331 10.02 -3.23 25.65
N SER A 332 10.94 -2.94 26.58
CA SER A 332 12.32 -2.55 26.25
C SER A 332 13.12 -3.67 25.57
N LYS A 333 12.86 -4.94 25.92
CA LYS A 333 13.49 -6.09 25.24
C LYS A 333 12.96 -6.24 23.82
N ILE A 334 11.63 -6.11 23.64
CA ILE A 334 10.99 -6.12 22.31
C ILE A 334 11.54 -4.98 21.45
N GLN A 335 11.60 -3.75 21.98
CA GLN A 335 12.14 -2.59 21.27
C GLN A 335 13.59 -2.83 20.82
N SER A 336 14.44 -3.32 21.73
CA SER A 336 15.85 -3.60 21.42
C SER A 336 15.98 -4.67 20.35
N ALA A 337 15.15 -5.71 20.41
CA ALA A 337 15.21 -6.82 19.48
C ALA A 337 14.60 -6.47 18.12
N VAL A 338 13.52 -5.71 18.03
CA VAL A 338 13.01 -5.20 16.73
C VAL A 338 14.04 -4.29 16.05
N ARG A 339 14.75 -3.45 16.81
CA ARG A 339 15.85 -2.63 16.28
C ARG A 339 17.06 -3.45 15.79
N GLN A 340 17.31 -4.61 16.38
CA GLN A 340 18.48 -5.45 16.09
C GLN A 340 18.21 -6.54 15.05
N SER A 341 17.00 -7.11 15.06
CA SER A 341 16.64 -8.36 14.39
C SER A 341 15.52 -8.18 13.38
N GLY A 342 14.63 -7.20 13.58
CA GLY A 342 13.46 -7.01 12.73
C GLY A 342 13.70 -6.04 11.56
N GLY A 343 14.85 -6.03 10.89
CA GLY A 343 15.08 -5.16 9.72
C GLY A 343 15.44 -3.70 10.00
N GLY A 344 15.89 -3.36 11.23
CA GLY A 344 16.44 -2.01 11.52
C GLY A 344 15.40 -0.90 11.72
N TYR A 345 14.14 -1.25 12.01
CA TYR A 345 13.11 -0.25 12.32
C TYR A 345 13.46 0.64 13.51
N ASN A 346 13.43 1.96 13.30
CA ASN A 346 13.72 2.95 14.33
C ASN A 346 12.50 3.24 15.22
N ILE A 347 12.09 2.25 16.02
CA ILE A 347 10.88 2.35 16.85
C ILE A 347 11.16 2.77 18.29
N THR A 348 10.23 3.49 18.91
CA THR A 348 10.32 3.90 20.32
C THR A 348 9.58 2.92 21.24
N ASP A 349 9.88 2.94 22.54
CA ASP A 349 9.10 2.20 23.55
C ASP A 349 7.61 2.53 23.50
N ARG A 350 7.27 3.78 23.14
CA ARG A 350 5.90 4.23 22.98
C ARG A 350 5.21 3.50 21.83
N ASP A 351 5.89 3.35 20.70
CA ASP A 351 5.35 2.68 19.52
C ASP A 351 5.08 1.21 19.84
N VAL A 352 6.05 0.52 20.45
CA VAL A 352 5.91 -0.87 20.91
C VAL A 352 4.73 -1.02 21.89
N HIS A 353 4.63 -0.11 22.87
CA HIS A 353 3.53 -0.16 23.84
C HIS A 353 2.16 0.07 23.18
N SER A 354 2.09 0.98 22.19
CA SER A 354 0.86 1.23 21.42
C SER A 354 0.46 -0.03 20.62
N SER A 355 1.43 -0.65 19.94
CA SER A 355 1.27 -1.92 19.22
C SER A 355 0.75 -3.04 20.11
N LEU A 356 1.41 -3.30 21.24
CA LEU A 356 1.02 -4.35 22.20
C LEU A 356 -0.37 -4.11 22.78
N LYS A 357 -0.72 -2.86 23.09
CA LYS A 357 -2.05 -2.51 23.59
C LYS A 357 -3.13 -2.76 22.53
N SER A 358 -2.88 -2.34 21.29
CA SER A 358 -3.76 -2.60 20.14
C SER A 358 -3.96 -4.10 19.92
N MET A 359 -2.87 -4.86 19.82
CA MET A 359 -2.89 -6.31 19.64
C MET A 359 -3.58 -7.05 20.79
N LYS A 360 -3.42 -6.59 22.03
CA LYS A 360 -4.11 -7.16 23.19
C LYS A 360 -5.62 -7.01 23.12
N THR A 361 -6.11 -5.85 22.67
CA THR A 361 -7.56 -5.67 22.48
C THR A 361 -8.14 -6.62 21.44
N LYS A 362 -7.30 -7.06 20.49
CA LYS A 362 -7.63 -8.03 19.43
C LYS A 362 -7.27 -9.48 19.80
N ALA A 363 -6.84 -9.70 21.05
CA ALA A 363 -6.45 -11.00 21.60
C ALA A 363 -5.20 -11.67 20.98
N TYR A 364 -4.41 -10.97 20.17
CA TYR A 364 -3.17 -11.53 19.59
C TYR A 364 -2.05 -11.72 20.64
N VAL A 365 -1.96 -10.80 21.60
CA VAL A 365 -0.99 -10.85 22.70
C VAL A 365 -1.70 -10.70 24.05
N ASP A 366 -1.09 -11.18 25.11
CA ASP A 366 -1.54 -10.89 26.47
C ASP A 366 -0.35 -10.64 27.42
N VAL A 367 -0.67 -10.12 28.60
CA VAL A 367 0.29 -9.85 29.67
C VAL A 367 0.37 -11.07 30.57
N ASN A 368 1.57 -11.54 30.85
CA ASN A 368 1.77 -12.63 31.81
C ASN A 368 1.60 -12.10 33.25
N GLN A 369 0.34 -11.98 33.69
CA GLN A 369 0.02 -11.50 35.04
C GLN A 369 0.48 -12.44 36.16
N ALA A 370 0.74 -13.71 35.85
CA ALA A 370 1.13 -14.72 36.83
C ALA A 370 2.61 -14.62 37.21
N ASP A 371 3.49 -14.38 36.24
CA ASP A 371 4.94 -14.33 36.47
C ASP A 371 5.48 -12.90 36.59
N ASN A 372 5.13 -12.01 35.65
CA ASN A 372 5.57 -10.61 35.68
C ASN A 372 4.59 -9.71 34.88
N PRO A 373 3.89 -8.77 35.54
CA PRO A 373 2.89 -7.90 34.88
C PRO A 373 3.45 -6.92 33.85
N GLN A 374 4.77 -6.89 33.64
CA GLN A 374 5.44 -6.09 32.61
C GLN A 374 5.84 -6.91 31.37
N THR A 375 5.56 -8.21 31.36
CA THR A 375 5.94 -9.12 30.27
C THR A 375 4.76 -9.53 29.42
N TRP A 376 5.01 -9.63 28.11
CA TRP A 376 4.02 -9.87 27.06
C TRP A 376 4.35 -11.16 26.33
N TYR A 377 3.32 -11.89 25.90
CA TYR A 377 3.48 -13.12 25.13
C TYR A 377 2.41 -13.21 24.03
N ALA A 378 2.72 -13.91 22.94
CA ALA A 378 1.75 -14.21 21.89
C ALA A 378 0.74 -15.27 22.37
N THR A 379 -0.54 -15.05 22.13
CA THR A 379 -1.59 -16.03 22.47
C THR A 379 -1.71 -17.09 21.38
N ALA A 380 -2.49 -18.15 21.64
CA ALA A 380 -2.81 -19.14 20.61
C ALA A 380 -3.54 -18.55 19.39
N PHE A 381 -4.21 -17.40 19.56
CA PHE A 381 -4.90 -16.71 18.46
C PHE A 381 -3.93 -16.09 17.45
N ALA A 382 -2.66 -15.85 17.83
CA ALA A 382 -1.63 -15.34 16.92
C ALA A 382 -1.38 -16.24 15.70
N GLN A 383 -1.73 -17.53 15.74
CA GLN A 383 -1.62 -18.45 14.60
C GLN A 383 -2.54 -18.07 13.43
N VAL A 384 -3.53 -17.20 13.65
CA VAL A 384 -4.41 -16.69 12.59
C VAL A 384 -3.64 -15.86 11.55
N VAL A 385 -2.47 -15.35 11.93
CA VAL A 385 -1.57 -14.62 11.03
C VAL A 385 -1.01 -15.50 9.91
N ASP A 386 -0.89 -16.81 10.13
CA ASP A 386 -0.35 -17.79 9.16
C ASP A 386 -1.36 -18.11 8.03
N HIS A 387 -2.17 -17.13 7.63
CA HIS A 387 -3.19 -17.30 6.60
C HIS A 387 -2.51 -17.54 5.25
N PRO A 388 -2.83 -18.63 4.52
CA PRO A 388 -2.22 -18.90 3.22
C PRO A 388 -2.61 -17.81 2.24
N THR A 389 -1.60 -17.04 1.86
CA THR A 389 -1.65 -15.87 0.98
C THR A 389 -1.47 -16.27 -0.49
N ALA A 390 -0.79 -17.39 -0.75
CA ALA A 390 -0.58 -17.95 -2.09
C ALA A 390 -1.88 -18.54 -2.69
N LEU A 391 -2.30 -18.01 -3.83
CA LEU A 391 -3.42 -18.54 -4.61
C LEU A 391 -2.94 -19.61 -5.59
N ASP A 392 -3.75 -20.66 -5.76
CA ASP A 392 -3.60 -21.61 -6.85
C ASP A 392 -4.26 -21.03 -8.11
N TYR A 393 -3.45 -20.37 -8.95
CA TYR A 393 -3.92 -19.73 -10.17
C TYR A 393 -4.37 -20.75 -11.22
N ALA A 394 -3.80 -21.96 -11.26
CA ALA A 394 -4.29 -23.01 -12.15
C ALA A 394 -5.73 -23.39 -11.80
N LYS A 395 -6.00 -23.56 -10.50
CA LYS A 395 -7.36 -23.81 -9.98
C LYS A 395 -8.28 -22.60 -10.17
N LEU A 396 -7.76 -21.38 -10.03
CA LEU A 396 -8.51 -20.15 -10.29
C LEU A 396 -9.01 -20.12 -11.75
N VAL A 397 -8.10 -20.38 -12.69
CA VAL A 397 -8.39 -20.39 -14.13
C VAL A 397 -9.39 -21.49 -14.47
N GLU A 398 -9.18 -22.71 -14.00
CA GLU A 398 -10.12 -23.84 -14.21
C GLU A 398 -11.53 -23.48 -13.74
N ARG A 399 -11.65 -22.95 -12.51
CA ARG A 399 -12.94 -22.57 -11.96
C ARG A 399 -13.56 -21.37 -12.67
N THR A 400 -12.73 -20.46 -13.19
CA THR A 400 -13.18 -19.33 -14.02
C THR A 400 -13.78 -19.83 -15.33
N GLU A 401 -13.16 -20.82 -15.99
CA GLU A 401 -13.74 -21.41 -17.21
C GLU A 401 -15.12 -22.03 -16.94
N GLU A 402 -15.29 -22.74 -15.82
CA GLU A 402 -16.57 -23.33 -15.43
C GLU A 402 -17.65 -22.26 -15.23
N VAL A 403 -17.35 -21.22 -14.44
CA VAL A 403 -18.30 -20.14 -14.16
C VAL A 403 -18.63 -19.33 -15.42
N ALA A 404 -17.65 -19.11 -16.30
CA ALA A 404 -17.89 -18.45 -17.59
C ALA A 404 -18.91 -19.23 -18.43
N ARG A 405 -18.81 -20.56 -18.50
CA ARG A 405 -19.79 -21.43 -19.19
C ARG A 405 -21.16 -21.47 -18.50
N GLU A 406 -21.21 -21.26 -17.19
CA GLU A 406 -22.46 -21.21 -16.42
C GLU A 406 -23.23 -19.89 -16.62
N VAL A 407 -22.52 -18.77 -16.78
CA VAL A 407 -23.11 -17.42 -16.74
C VAL A 407 -23.23 -16.77 -18.12
N LEU A 408 -22.31 -17.02 -19.03
CA LEU A 408 -22.27 -16.38 -20.35
C LEU A 408 -22.96 -17.24 -21.43
N GLU A 409 -23.32 -16.61 -22.55
CA GLU A 409 -23.78 -17.35 -23.73
C GLU A 409 -22.65 -18.26 -24.26
N PRO A 410 -22.94 -19.47 -24.79
CA PRO A 410 -21.90 -20.43 -25.13
C PRO A 410 -20.80 -19.91 -26.07
N GLU A 411 -21.16 -19.11 -27.08
CA GLU A 411 -20.18 -18.54 -28.02
C GLU A 411 -19.28 -17.50 -27.33
N ILE A 412 -19.87 -16.65 -26.49
CA ILE A 412 -19.15 -15.63 -25.70
C ILE A 412 -18.24 -16.30 -24.66
N ALA A 413 -18.73 -17.35 -23.99
CA ALA A 413 -17.98 -18.07 -22.98
C ALA A 413 -16.72 -18.71 -23.57
N GLU A 414 -16.81 -19.39 -24.71
CA GLU A 414 -15.65 -20.02 -25.34
C GLU A 414 -14.67 -18.98 -25.91
N GLU A 415 -15.14 -17.87 -26.47
CA GLU A 415 -14.26 -16.77 -26.87
C GLU A 415 -13.49 -16.18 -25.67
N TYR A 416 -14.19 -15.91 -24.57
CA TYR A 416 -13.58 -15.43 -23.33
C TYR A 416 -12.52 -16.40 -22.80
N ILE A 417 -12.83 -17.70 -22.79
CA ILE A 417 -11.92 -18.74 -22.32
C ILE A 417 -10.69 -18.86 -23.21
N GLU A 418 -10.88 -18.85 -24.54
CA GLU A 418 -9.79 -18.92 -25.50
C GLU A 418 -8.85 -17.72 -25.38
N ARG A 419 -9.40 -16.51 -25.19
CA ARG A 419 -8.62 -15.27 -25.10
C ARG A 419 -7.92 -15.08 -23.76
N PHE A 420 -8.53 -15.45 -22.63
CA PHE A 420 -8.07 -15.01 -21.31
C PHE A 420 -7.82 -16.12 -20.29
N CYS A 421 -8.22 -17.36 -20.58
CA CYS A 421 -7.99 -18.50 -19.69
C CYS A 421 -6.95 -19.47 -20.26
N ARG A 422 -6.37 -19.18 -21.43
CA ARG A 422 -5.46 -20.07 -22.16
C ARG A 422 -4.38 -19.29 -22.90
N GLY A 423 -3.26 -19.95 -23.16
CA GLY A 423 -2.20 -19.43 -24.04
C GLY A 423 -1.68 -18.06 -23.60
N GLU A 424 -1.61 -17.11 -24.53
CA GLU A 424 -1.12 -15.75 -24.31
C GLU A 424 -1.95 -14.96 -23.30
N GLY A 425 -3.24 -15.30 -23.11
CA GLY A 425 -4.10 -14.65 -22.11
C GLY A 425 -3.71 -14.89 -20.65
N LEU A 426 -2.78 -15.83 -20.41
CA LEU A 426 -2.22 -16.13 -19.08
C LEU A 426 -0.81 -15.53 -18.90
N ILE A 427 -0.25 -14.91 -19.95
CA ILE A 427 1.06 -14.27 -19.91
C ILE A 427 0.83 -12.80 -19.54
N VAL A 428 1.50 -12.35 -18.49
CA VAL A 428 1.39 -11.01 -17.94
C VAL A 428 2.78 -10.41 -17.75
N THR A 429 2.89 -9.09 -17.81
CA THR A 429 4.10 -8.36 -17.45
C THR A 429 4.06 -8.05 -15.95
N ASP A 430 5.05 -8.50 -15.18
CA ASP A 430 5.14 -8.20 -13.75
C ASP A 430 5.23 -6.68 -13.54
N PRO A 431 4.35 -6.09 -12.70
CA PRO A 431 4.27 -4.64 -12.57
C PRO A 431 5.46 -4.03 -11.80
N ILE A 432 6.26 -4.84 -11.12
CA ILE A 432 7.43 -4.44 -10.34
C ILE A 432 8.72 -4.67 -11.15
N THR A 433 8.89 -5.86 -11.71
CA THR A 433 10.15 -6.25 -12.40
C THR A 433 10.13 -5.98 -13.90
N GLY A 434 8.94 -5.95 -14.52
CA GLY A 434 8.77 -5.85 -15.97
C GLY A 434 9.02 -7.15 -16.73
N GLU A 435 9.20 -8.28 -16.02
CA GLU A 435 9.39 -9.59 -16.64
C GLU A 435 8.06 -10.21 -17.10
N GLN A 436 8.08 -10.97 -18.19
CA GLN A 436 6.89 -11.71 -18.61
C GLN A 436 6.76 -13.03 -17.85
N ILE A 437 5.62 -13.22 -17.20
CA ILE A 437 5.33 -14.36 -16.34
C ILE A 437 4.05 -15.04 -16.80
N ASN A 438 4.02 -16.37 -16.76
CA ASN A 438 2.79 -17.13 -16.88
C ASN A 438 2.16 -17.28 -15.49
N ILE A 439 0.97 -16.71 -15.27
CA ILE A 439 0.33 -16.66 -13.96
C ILE A 439 0.04 -18.05 -13.35
N THR A 440 -0.03 -19.10 -14.17
CA THR A 440 -0.25 -20.48 -13.69
C THR A 440 1.03 -21.19 -13.25
N GLU A 441 2.19 -20.64 -13.60
CA GLU A 441 3.52 -21.14 -13.25
C GLU A 441 4.23 -20.24 -12.23
N ASP A 442 3.62 -19.09 -11.90
CA ASP A 442 4.16 -18.13 -10.96
C ASP A 442 4.18 -18.70 -9.53
N THR A 443 5.39 -19.02 -9.07
CA THR A 443 5.70 -19.39 -7.69
C THR A 443 6.35 -18.26 -6.91
N SER A 444 6.53 -17.06 -7.50
CA SER A 444 7.32 -15.97 -6.90
C SER A 444 6.84 -15.57 -5.50
N PHE A 445 5.54 -15.62 -5.25
CA PHE A 445 4.99 -15.30 -3.94
C PHE A 445 5.27 -16.40 -2.89
N GLN A 446 5.27 -17.66 -3.31
CA GLN A 446 5.66 -18.80 -2.47
C GLN A 446 7.17 -18.78 -2.22
N GLU A 447 7.96 -18.44 -3.23
CA GLU A 447 9.42 -18.32 -3.16
C GLU A 447 9.85 -17.15 -2.27
N ALA A 448 9.18 -15.99 -2.32
CA ALA A 448 9.46 -14.87 -1.43
C ALA A 448 9.14 -15.18 0.04
N LEU A 449 8.08 -15.96 0.29
CA LEU A 449 7.78 -16.49 1.62
C LEU A 449 8.87 -17.44 2.12
N ASP A 450 9.31 -18.36 1.25
CA ASP A 450 10.35 -19.34 1.58
C ASP A 450 11.73 -18.65 1.77
N GLU A 451 12.07 -17.62 0.99
CA GLU A 451 13.33 -16.85 1.08
C GLU A 451 13.38 -15.96 2.34
N ALA A 452 12.26 -15.34 2.72
CA ALA A 452 12.15 -14.60 3.98
C ALA A 452 12.35 -15.51 5.20
N GLU A 453 11.88 -16.77 5.15
CA GLU A 453 12.16 -17.76 6.19
C GLU A 453 13.66 -18.13 6.26
N GLU A 454 14.34 -18.24 5.11
CA GLU A 454 15.77 -18.59 5.03
C GLU A 454 16.70 -17.45 5.49
N GLU A 455 16.44 -16.20 5.11
CA GLU A 455 17.27 -15.04 5.51
C GLU A 455 17.25 -14.82 7.04
N ILE A 456 16.11 -15.02 7.67
CA ILE A 456 15.94 -14.92 9.12
C ILE A 456 16.71 -16.03 9.83
N GLU A 457 16.69 -17.27 9.33
CA GLU A 457 17.52 -18.36 9.85
C GLU A 457 19.02 -18.03 9.77
N GLU A 458 19.48 -17.40 8.68
CA GLU A 458 20.88 -17.02 8.51
C GLU A 458 21.31 -15.90 9.48
N VAL A 459 20.47 -14.89 9.68
CA VAL A 459 20.74 -13.79 10.63
C VAL A 459 20.75 -14.28 12.08
N LEU A 460 19.85 -15.19 12.45
CA LEU A 460 19.77 -15.76 13.80
C LEU A 460 20.83 -16.82 14.08
N SER A 461 21.40 -17.44 13.04
CA SER A 461 22.52 -18.39 13.18
C SER A 461 23.85 -17.71 13.57
N LYS A 462 23.95 -16.38 13.43
CA LYS A 462 25.13 -15.61 13.87
C LYS A 462 25.07 -15.42 15.40
N PRO A 463 26.01 -15.99 16.17
CA PRO A 463 26.00 -15.86 17.62
C PRO A 463 26.19 -14.40 18.02
N LEU A 464 25.20 -13.85 18.76
CA LEU A 464 25.12 -12.44 19.17
C LEU A 464 26.20 -12.01 20.19
N TRP A 465 27.07 -12.93 20.62
CA TRP A 465 28.17 -12.67 21.54
C TRP A 465 29.38 -13.50 21.13
N GLY A 466 30.53 -12.84 20.97
CA GLY A 466 31.80 -13.48 20.71
C GLY A 466 32.14 -14.52 21.78
N THR A 467 32.05 -15.79 21.42
CA THR A 467 32.89 -16.80 22.05
C THR A 467 34.28 -16.67 21.44
N GLU A 468 35.08 -15.76 21.99
CA GLU A 468 36.52 -16.00 22.09
C GLU A 468 36.67 -17.26 22.95
N SER A 469 36.74 -18.43 22.31
CA SER A 469 37.32 -19.59 22.96
C SER A 469 38.83 -19.39 22.95
N GLU A 470 39.34 -18.80 24.02
CA GLU A 470 40.73 -18.94 24.44
C GLU A 470 41.08 -20.43 24.43
N SER A 471 41.85 -20.84 23.44
CA SER A 471 42.75 -21.97 23.58
C SER A 471 44.16 -21.41 23.64
N GLU A 472 44.66 -21.19 24.86
CA GLU A 472 46.08 -21.07 25.11
C GLU A 472 46.80 -22.31 24.56
N PRO A 473 47.99 -22.12 23.97
CA PRO A 473 49.09 -23.04 24.24
C PRO A 473 50.27 -22.28 24.84
N GLU A 474 50.73 -22.81 25.98
CA GLU A 474 51.94 -22.41 26.68
C GLU A 474 53.21 -22.50 25.80
N THR A 475 54.04 -21.46 25.93
CA THR A 475 55.53 -21.44 25.95
C THR A 475 56.36 -21.85 24.72
N GLU A 476 57.21 -20.94 24.21
CA GLU A 476 58.66 -20.89 24.53
C GLU A 476 59.43 -19.74 23.82
N SER A 477 60.15 -18.95 24.64
CA SER A 477 61.50 -18.34 24.49
C SER A 477 61.89 -17.28 23.43
N ASP A 478 62.60 -16.27 23.97
CA ASP A 478 63.69 -15.42 23.43
C ASP A 478 63.28 -14.23 22.52
N GLU A 479 63.75 -12.99 22.65
CA GLU A 479 64.91 -12.41 23.34
C GLU A 479 64.72 -10.87 23.44
N VAL A 480 65.09 -10.33 24.60
CA VAL A 480 65.63 -9.00 24.98
C VAL A 480 65.74 -7.87 23.92
N ALA A 481 65.19 -6.68 24.25
CA ALA A 481 65.92 -5.40 24.21
C ALA A 481 65.21 -4.28 25.02
N GLU A 482 65.91 -3.85 26.08
CA GLU A 482 65.95 -2.55 26.79
C GLU A 482 65.51 -1.31 25.98
N ALA A 483 65.13 -0.15 26.52
CA ALA A 483 64.88 0.41 27.85
C ALA A 483 64.37 1.85 27.60
N GLY A 484 63.60 2.44 28.53
CA GLY A 484 63.19 3.83 28.40
C GLY A 484 62.16 4.27 29.43
N ASP A 485 62.60 4.28 30.69
CA ASP A 485 61.95 4.87 31.86
C ASP A 485 61.66 6.38 31.64
N ASP A 486 60.45 6.86 31.95
CA ASP A 486 60.34 8.05 32.79
C ASP A 486 58.94 8.22 33.41
N PHE A 487 58.98 8.38 34.73
CA PHE A 487 57.92 8.65 35.68
C PHE A 487 57.43 10.10 35.58
N ALA A 488 56.13 10.36 35.78
CA ALA A 488 55.64 11.29 36.82
C ALA A 488 54.11 11.43 36.81
N THR A 489 53.50 10.84 37.83
CA THR A 489 52.23 11.23 38.44
C THR A 489 52.28 12.67 38.99
N VAL A 490 51.24 13.47 38.78
CA VAL A 490 50.79 14.47 39.77
C VAL A 490 49.26 14.53 39.80
N GLU A 491 48.75 14.36 41.01
CA GLU A 491 47.37 14.49 41.46
C GLU A 491 46.80 15.92 41.31
N GLY A 492 45.48 16.01 41.20
CA GLY A 492 44.76 16.78 42.22
C GLY A 492 44.07 18.09 41.82
N SER A 493 42.74 18.02 41.87
CA SER A 493 41.87 18.90 42.65
C SER A 493 41.14 20.08 41.98
N LYS A 494 39.82 20.06 42.26
CA LYS A 494 38.89 21.16 42.58
C LYS A 494 38.02 21.75 41.45
N ALA A 495 36.77 21.31 41.51
CA ALA A 495 35.61 22.11 41.94
C ALA A 495 35.52 23.57 41.45
N GLY A 496 34.49 23.82 40.63
CA GLY A 496 33.97 25.15 40.35
C GLY A 496 32.51 25.07 39.96
N GLN A 497 31.62 25.29 40.92
CA GLN A 497 30.22 25.66 40.71
C GLN A 497 30.15 26.96 39.89
N GLY A 498 29.17 27.06 38.99
CA GLY A 498 28.89 28.29 38.23
C GLY A 498 27.48 28.26 37.65
N THR A 499 26.55 28.85 38.40
CA THR A 499 25.11 28.97 38.17
C THR A 499 24.77 30.15 37.22
N LEU A 500 23.71 29.96 36.40
CA LEU A 500 22.78 30.94 35.78
C LEU A 500 23.33 32.20 35.08
N MET A 501 23.10 32.28 33.76
CA MET A 501 22.00 33.07 33.17
C MET A 501 21.45 32.37 31.94
#